data_AF-A0AAX0A2T9-F1
#
_entry.id   AF-A0AAX0A2T9-F1
#
_cell.length_a   1.000
_cell.length_b   1.000
_cell.length_c   1.000
_cell.angle_alpha   90.00
_cell.angle_beta   90.00
_cell.angle_gamma   90.00
#
_symmetry.space_group_name_H-M   'P 1'
#
loop_
_entity.id
_entity.type
_entity.pdbx_description
1 polymer ?
#
loop_
_entity_poly.entity_id
_entity_poly.type
_entity_poly.pdbx_seq_one_letter_code
_entity_poly.pdbx_strand_id
1 'polypeptide(L)' 'MTPRKTDLAVTALQSHRSPLTLLQRRALILADGQRDLATLAQLLGGDAATLVQTLCAMGYLQLGEAGAGAGG' A
#
# COMPACT_ATOMS: atom_id res chain seq x y z
N MET A 1 -4.08 4.34 10.46
CA MET A 1 -4.31 4.83 9.09
C MET A 1 -4.14 3.64 8.15
N THR A 2 -5.21 3.27 7.45
CA THR A 2 -5.26 2.04 6.66
C THR A 2 -4.95 2.36 5.20
N PRO A 3 -3.77 1.96 4.69
CA PRO A 3 -3.49 2.10 3.27
C PRO A 3 -4.49 1.27 2.45
N ARG A 4 -5.09 1.87 1.43
CA ARG A 4 -5.90 1.18 0.44
C ARG A 4 -5.17 1.10 -0.89
N LYS A 5 -5.18 -0.08 -1.50
CA LYS A 5 -4.72 -0.29 -2.87
C LYS A 5 -5.59 0.50 -3.86
N THR A 6 -4.95 1.21 -4.79
CA THR A 6 -5.63 1.87 -5.91
C THR A 6 -5.82 0.90 -7.07
N ASP A 7 -6.64 1.27 -8.06
CA ASP A 7 -6.77 0.52 -9.30
C ASP A 7 -5.43 0.36 -10.04
N LEU A 8 -4.56 1.37 -9.94
CA LEU A 8 -3.19 1.34 -10.43
C LEU A 8 -2.38 0.19 -9.78
N ALA A 9 -2.51 -0.01 -8.47
CA ALA A 9 -1.84 -1.12 -7.77
C ALA A 9 -2.38 -2.48 -8.17
N VAL A 10 -3.69 -2.59 -8.35
CA VAL A 10 -4.35 -3.82 -8.81
C VAL A 10 -3.88 -4.17 -10.24
N THR A 11 -3.82 -3.19 -11.14
CA THR A 11 -3.31 -3.35 -12.51
C THR A 11 -1.83 -3.73 -12.53
N ALA A 12 -1.02 -3.10 -11.68
CA ALA A 12 0.41 -3.38 -11.58
C ALA A 12 0.74 -4.72 -10.91
N LEU A 13 -0.12 -5.22 -10.00
CA LEU A 13 -0.02 -6.57 -9.47
C LEU A 13 -0.31 -7.62 -10.56
N GLN A 14 -1.33 -7.39 -11.39
CA GLN A 14 -1.73 -8.29 -12.47
C GLN A 14 -0.79 -8.22 -13.69
N SER A 15 -0.14 -7.09 -13.92
CA SER A 15 0.78 -6.90 -15.04
C SER A 15 2.05 -7.72 -14.86
N HIS A 16 2.29 -8.67 -15.77
CA HIS A 16 3.47 -9.54 -15.72
C HIS A 16 4.79 -8.76 -15.85
N ARG A 17 4.76 -7.62 -16.55
CA ARG A 17 5.89 -6.68 -16.77
C ARG A 17 5.85 -5.43 -15.87
N SER A 18 5.24 -5.52 -14.71
CA SER A 18 5.18 -4.35 -13.83
C SER A 18 6.58 -3.92 -13.38
N PRO A 19 6.91 -2.61 -13.39
CA PRO A 19 8.19 -2.09 -12.92
C PRO A 19 8.37 -2.19 -11.39
N LEU A 20 7.39 -2.76 -10.69
CA LEU A 20 7.42 -2.93 -9.24
C LEU A 20 8.45 -3.98 -8.82
N THR A 21 9.19 -3.66 -7.76
CA THR A 21 10.10 -4.63 -7.12
C THR A 21 9.31 -5.70 -6.36
N LEU A 22 9.95 -6.85 -6.09
CA LEU A 22 9.38 -7.92 -5.27
C LEU A 22 8.85 -7.41 -3.92
N LEU A 23 9.59 -6.49 -3.29
CA LEU A 23 9.23 -5.88 -2.01
C LEU A 23 7.98 -5.00 -2.14
N GLN A 24 7.90 -4.17 -3.19
CA GLN A 24 6.73 -3.33 -3.48
C GLN A 24 5.48 -4.17 -3.74
N ARG A 25 5.56 -5.24 -4.54
CA ARG A 25 4.44 -6.17 -4.73
C ARG A 25 3.99 -6.80 -3.42
N ARG A 26 4.93 -7.28 -2.60
CA ARG A 26 4.62 -7.85 -1.28
C ARG A 26 3.89 -6.83 -0.40
N ALA A 27 4.35 -5.59 -0.39
CA ALA A 27 3.68 -4.52 0.35
C ALA A 27 2.26 -4.27 -0.13
N LEU A 28 2.03 -4.21 -1.44
CA LEU A 28 0.68 -4.03 -2.02
C LEU A 28 -0.27 -5.18 -1.65
N ILE A 29 0.21 -6.43 -1.69
CA ILE A 29 -0.56 -7.61 -1.28
C ILE A 29 -0.87 -7.56 0.23
N LEU A 30 0.07 -7.09 1.05
CA LEU A 30 -0.10 -6.97 2.49
C LEU A 30 -1.01 -5.77 2.86
N ALA A 31 -0.99 -4.70 2.06
CA ALA A 31 -1.74 -3.46 2.23
C ALA A 31 -3.17 -3.51 1.65
N ASP A 32 -3.78 -4.69 1.54
CA ASP A 32 -5.12 -4.95 0.99
C ASP A 32 -6.28 -4.37 1.85
N GLY A 33 -6.11 -3.18 2.43
CA GLY A 33 -7.13 -2.51 3.25
C GLY A 33 -7.41 -3.17 4.61
N GLN A 34 -6.66 -4.21 4.99
CA GLN A 34 -6.83 -4.95 6.25
C GLN A 34 -5.73 -4.68 7.28
N ARG A 35 -4.59 -4.09 6.87
CA ARG A 35 -3.43 -3.89 7.74
C ARG A 35 -3.09 -2.42 7.85
N ASP A 36 -2.91 -1.96 9.09
CA ASP A 36 -2.36 -0.65 9.37
C ASP A 36 -0.88 -0.56 9.00
N LEU A 37 -0.43 0.68 8.78
CA LEU A 37 0.96 0.99 8.42
C LEU A 37 1.95 0.44 9.46
N ALA A 38 1.59 0.41 10.74
CA ALA A 38 2.41 -0.18 11.81
C ALA A 38 2.63 -1.69 11.63
N THR A 39 1.57 -2.43 11.27
CA THR A 39 1.65 -3.87 10.99
C THR A 39 2.44 -4.14 9.71
N LEU A 40 2.26 -3.32 8.68
CA LEU A 40 3.10 -3.37 7.48
C LEU A 40 4.57 -3.13 7.82
N ALA A 41 4.87 -2.15 8.67
CA ALA A 41 6.24 -1.88 9.10
C ALA A 41 6.89 -3.02 9.88
N GLN A 42 6.12 -3.70 10.73
CA GLN A 42 6.61 -4.91 11.41
C GLN A 42 6.87 -6.06 10.44
N LEU A 43 6.04 -6.24 9.41
CA LEU A 43 6.14 -7.35 8.46
C LEU A 43 7.17 -7.13 7.36
N LEU A 44 7.36 -5.89 6.90
CA LEU A 44 8.33 -5.52 5.88
C LEU A 44 9.69 -5.08 6.46
N GLY A 45 9.75 -4.76 7.75
CA GLY A 45 10.96 -4.26 8.42
C GLY A 45 11.12 -2.74 8.28
N GLY A 46 12.34 -2.25 8.58
CA GLY A 46 12.64 -0.82 8.71
C GLY A 46 12.34 0.03 7.48
N ASP A 47 12.37 -0.56 6.28
CA ASP A 47 12.13 0.16 5.01
C ASP A 47 10.66 0.34 4.65
N ALA A 48 9.73 -0.20 5.42
CA ALA A 48 8.32 -0.15 5.08
C ALA A 48 7.77 1.28 4.97
N ALA A 49 8.23 2.20 5.82
CA ALA A 49 7.81 3.60 5.75
C ALA A 49 8.24 4.24 4.43
N THR A 50 9.51 4.07 4.03
CA THR A 50 10.05 4.52 2.74
C THR A 50 9.29 3.89 1.57
N LEU A 51 8.98 2.61 1.67
CA LEU A 51 8.28 1.87 0.64
C LEU A 51 6.83 2.37 0.46
N VAL A 52 6.11 2.59 1.57
CA VAL A 52 4.76 3.14 1.56
C VAL A 52 4.75 4.56 0.98
N GLN A 53 5.72 5.40 1.36
CA GLN A 53 5.85 6.75 0.77
C GLN A 53 6.11 6.69 -0.74
N THR A 54 6.98 5.78 -1.18
CA THR A 54 7.27 5.59 -2.62
C THR A 54 6.01 5.12 -3.37
N LEU A 55 5.27 4.17 -2.82
CA LEU A 55 4.03 3.68 -3.43
C LEU A 55 2.93 4.76 -3.45
N CYS A 56 2.87 5.60 -2.42
CA CYS A 56 1.97 6.75 -2.37
C CYS A 56 2.35 7.79 -3.42
N ALA A 57 3.63 8.14 -3.54
CA ALA A 57 4.12 9.09 -4.54
C ALA A 57 3.90 8.60 -5.98
N MET A 58 3.97 7.28 -6.21
CA MET A 58 3.67 6.65 -7.49
C MET A 58 2.16 6.46 -7.77
N GLY A 59 1.27 6.73 -6.79
CA GLY A 59 -0.17 6.56 -6.93
C GLY A 59 -0.69 5.11 -6.79
N TYR A 60 0.15 4.19 -6.32
CA TYR A 60 -0.23 2.79 -6.06
C TYR A 60 -0.93 2.61 -4.71
N LEU A 61 -0.60 3.45 -3.73
CA LEU A 61 -1.22 3.44 -2.41
C LEU A 61 -1.98 4.74 -2.18
N GLN A 62 -3.23 4.63 -1.74
CA GLN A 62 -3.94 5.74 -1.14
C GLN A 62 -3.86 5.56 0.38
N LEU A 63 -3.16 6.46 1.07
CA LEU A 63 -3.27 6.52 2.53
C LEU A 63 -4.63 7.12 2.84
N GLY A 64 -5.62 6.26 3.10
CA GLY A 64 -6.90 6.73 3.59
C GLY A 64 -6.66 7.40 4.93
N GLU A 65 -7.01 8.68 5.05
CA GLU A 65 -7.34 9.20 6.36
C GLU A 65 -8.33 8.20 6.98
N ALA A 66 -7.95 7.62 8.11
CA ALA A 66 -8.83 6.70 8.82
C ALA A 66 -10.15 7.45 9.03
N GLY A 67 -11.22 6.95 8.40
CA GLY A 67 -12.48 7.65 8.16
C GLY A 67 -12.78 8.83 9.09
N ALA A 68 -12.57 10.05 8.60
CA ALA A 68 -13.29 11.23 9.06
C ALA A 68 -14.47 11.50 8.12
N GLY A 69 -15.33 10.49 7.95
CA GLY A 69 -16.49 10.61 7.07
C GLY A 69 -17.24 9.30 6.84
N ALA A 70 -17.95 8.81 7.86
CA ALA A 70 -19.21 8.08 7.68
C ALA A 70 -19.92 7.87 9.03
N GLY A 71 -21.04 8.58 9.21
CA GLY A 71 -21.97 8.52 10.35
C GLY A 71 -21.93 9.85 11.12
N GLY A 72 -22.95 10.70 11.14
CA GLY A 72 -24.38 10.54 10.86
C GLY A 72 -25.09 11.45 11.87
#